data_AF-A0A673FF85-F1
#
_entry.id   AF-A0A673FF85-F1
#
_cell.length_a   1.000
_cell.length_b   1.000
_cell.length_c   1.000
_cell.angle_alpha   90.00
_cell.angle_beta   90.00
_cell.angle_gamma   90.00
#
_symmetry.space_group_name_H-M   'P 1'
#
loop_
_entity.id
_entity.type
_entity.pdbx_description
1 polymer ?
#
loop_
_entity_poly.entity_id
_entity_poly.type
_entity_poly.pdbx_seq_one_letter_code
_entity_poly.pdbx_strand_id
1 'polypeptide(L)'
;MCWLFQGQPVSQAQVGRFTCGKKNQVWTGIYTVILVEGQDMPDCGQGDVYARFRVGDQRVRSKNLCIKANPQWRESFDFNQFQDAQENLVVEVCCKRGRKSEECWGVLDIDLTRLPVNQRQLYTCVLDPNKGKLVFLVTMTPCSGASISDIQSAPLDNLTTLQETQEKYRLMNCLWDLNDVGYLQIKLIKATDLPSTDISGKSDPFCTLELGNSKLQTHTISKTLNPEWRTALTFPIKDIHDVLVLTVYHDDGDKAPDFLGKVAIPLLTVSNGQQITRMLKNNNLSRTTKGSITLELNVLYNPIRAGLKTFQPKETKFAEDNPKFNKKLLACNIYRVRKISMAILYTLQYIKSCFHWENTRRSITAFLIFVLTVWLWELFMLPLFLLLLIGWNYFHITPGMASYSQDLENMSVAEDEDEDEKESEKKGLMEKIHMIQEIVLTVQNTLDEVACIGESVKNTFNWSVPFLSFLACLVLFLVTAALYYIPLRYIVLAWGVNKFTKKLFNPYAIDNNEILDFLKRVPSDVQKVQYSELRAELGNQGLAKKKRLR
;
A
#
# COMPACT_ATOMS: atom_id res chain seq x y z
N MET A 1 -45.41 -60.03 16.49
CA MET A 1 -45.38 -59.58 17.90
C MET A 1 -44.06 -58.84 18.08
N CYS A 2 -44.10 -57.52 17.96
CA CYS A 2 -44.23 -56.60 19.10
C CYS A 2 -42.99 -56.59 19.98
N TRP A 3 -42.11 -55.61 19.73
CA TRP A 3 -41.60 -54.73 20.79
C TRP A 3 -41.55 -53.31 20.21
N LEU A 4 -42.36 -52.41 20.78
CA LEU A 4 -42.59 -51.03 20.39
C LEU A 4 -42.05 -50.10 21.50
N PHE A 5 -41.25 -49.10 21.07
CA PHE A 5 -41.01 -47.75 21.61
C PHE A 5 -40.44 -47.61 23.04
N GLN A 6 -39.49 -46.70 23.33
CA GLN A 6 -39.35 -45.32 22.85
C GLN A 6 -37.90 -44.95 22.48
N GLY A 7 -37.72 -44.41 21.27
CA GLY A 7 -36.53 -43.65 20.89
C GLY A 7 -36.83 -42.15 20.90
N GLN A 8 -35.95 -41.36 21.52
CA GLN A 8 -35.88 -39.91 21.30
C GLN A 8 -34.95 -39.64 20.11
N PRO A 9 -35.40 -38.94 19.06
CA PRO A 9 -34.52 -38.51 17.98
C PRO A 9 -33.76 -37.24 18.37
N VAL A 10 -32.44 -37.29 18.20
CA VAL A 10 -31.54 -36.14 18.19
C VAL A 10 -31.97 -35.20 17.07
N SER A 11 -32.32 -33.97 17.43
CA SER A 11 -32.69 -32.91 16.49
C SER A 11 -31.51 -32.52 15.61
N GLN A 12 -31.62 -32.81 14.31
CA GLN A 12 -30.90 -32.12 13.24
C GLN A 12 -31.48 -30.71 13.01
N ALA A 13 -30.71 -29.87 12.30
CA ALA A 13 -30.94 -28.47 11.90
C ALA A 13 -30.55 -27.43 12.98
N GLN A 14 -29.67 -26.46 12.71
CA GLN A 14 -29.54 -25.67 11.50
C GLN A 14 -28.09 -25.64 10.97
N VAL A 15 -27.94 -26.15 9.74
CA VAL A 15 -26.92 -25.72 8.80
C VAL A 15 -27.15 -24.24 8.54
N GLY A 16 -26.28 -23.39 9.07
CA GLY A 16 -26.22 -21.99 8.68
C GLY A 16 -25.88 -21.94 7.21
N ARG A 17 -26.88 -21.65 6.38
CA ARG A 17 -26.70 -21.24 4.98
C ARG A 17 -25.68 -20.10 4.97
N PHE A 18 -24.48 -20.35 4.50
CA PHE A 18 -23.67 -19.29 3.92
C PHE A 18 -24.36 -18.95 2.60
N THR A 19 -25.30 -18.00 2.66
CA THR A 19 -25.92 -17.48 1.45
C THR A 19 -24.83 -16.77 0.65
N CYS A 20 -24.43 -17.41 -0.46
CA CYS A 20 -23.93 -16.75 -1.66
C CYS A 20 -24.76 -15.47 -1.88
N GLY A 21 -24.14 -14.31 -1.65
CA GLY A 21 -24.88 -13.06 -1.57
C GLY A 21 -24.11 -11.86 -1.04
N LYS A 22 -22.79 -11.74 -1.31
CA LYS A 22 -22.18 -10.40 -1.26
C LYS A 22 -22.51 -9.70 -2.57
N LYS A 23 -23.72 -9.13 -2.62
CA LYS A 23 -24.16 -8.20 -3.66
C LYS A 23 -23.17 -7.04 -3.73
N ASN A 24 -22.93 -6.55 -4.95
CA ASN A 24 -22.18 -5.34 -5.24
C ASN A 24 -22.68 -4.16 -4.38
N GLN A 25 -21.99 -3.83 -3.30
CA GLN A 25 -22.34 -2.70 -2.44
C GLN A 25 -21.63 -1.45 -2.97
N VAL A 26 -22.43 -0.52 -3.50
CA VAL A 26 -21.99 0.82 -3.89
C VAL A 26 -21.91 1.68 -2.62
N TRP A 27 -20.75 2.27 -2.34
CA TRP A 27 -20.61 3.23 -1.23
C TRP A 27 -20.68 4.66 -1.72
N THR A 28 -21.20 5.55 -0.88
CA THR A 28 -21.47 6.96 -1.22
C THR A 28 -20.63 7.95 -0.41
N GLY A 29 -19.83 7.45 0.53
CA GLY A 29 -18.92 8.28 1.31
C GLY A 29 -17.93 7.46 2.12
N ILE A 30 -17.10 8.16 2.87
CA ILE A 30 -16.02 7.61 3.69
C ILE A 30 -16.11 8.22 5.09
N TYR A 31 -16.16 7.37 6.11
CA TYR A 31 -15.98 7.77 7.50
C TYR A 31 -14.51 7.68 7.88
N THR A 32 -13.88 8.82 8.18
CA THR A 32 -12.52 8.88 8.71
C THR A 32 -12.57 8.93 10.24
N VAL A 33 -12.04 7.89 10.88
CA VAL A 33 -11.88 7.75 12.33
C VAL A 33 -10.43 8.04 12.72
N ILE A 34 -10.21 9.10 13.48
CA ILE A 34 -8.89 9.46 14.01
C ILE A 34 -8.82 9.06 15.48
N LEU A 35 -8.06 8.00 15.77
CA LEU A 35 -7.76 7.55 17.12
C LEU A 35 -6.67 8.43 17.73
N VAL A 36 -7.02 9.15 18.80
CA VAL A 36 -6.11 10.13 19.41
C VAL A 36 -5.32 9.50 20.55
N GLU A 37 -5.96 9.27 21.68
CA GLU A 37 -5.30 8.89 22.92
C GLU A 37 -6.23 8.15 23.88
N GLY A 38 -5.61 7.42 24.81
CA GLY A 38 -6.24 6.97 26.04
C GLY A 38 -5.95 7.99 27.14
N GLN A 39 -6.93 8.26 27.99
CA GLN A 39 -6.79 9.12 29.16
C GLN A 39 -7.07 8.30 30.42
N ASP A 40 -6.35 8.58 31.50
CA ASP A 40 -6.54 7.93 32.81
C ASP A 40 -6.47 6.38 32.75
N MET A 41 -5.65 5.85 31.84
CA MET A 41 -5.40 4.40 31.78
C MET A 41 -4.52 3.96 32.96
N PRO A 42 -4.57 2.69 33.38
CA PRO A 42 -3.76 2.23 34.51
C PRO A 42 -2.25 2.33 34.20
N ASP A 43 -1.46 2.94 35.08
CA ASP A 43 -0.01 3.16 34.87
C ASP A 43 0.87 1.90 35.01
N CYS A 44 0.32 0.80 35.53
CA CYS A 44 1.11 -0.32 36.04
C CYS A 44 0.64 -1.67 35.49
N GLY A 45 0.66 -1.85 34.17
CA GLY A 45 0.31 -3.10 33.50
C GLY A 45 1.42 -3.66 32.61
N GLN A 46 1.79 -4.93 32.77
CA GLN A 46 2.45 -5.69 31.70
C GLN A 46 1.41 -5.98 30.61
N GLY A 47 1.66 -5.54 29.39
CA GLY A 47 0.81 -5.77 28.22
C GLY A 47 0.76 -4.58 27.26
N ASP A 48 0.16 -4.83 26.09
CA ASP A 48 -0.07 -3.81 25.08
C ASP A 48 -1.57 -3.55 24.90
N VAL A 49 -1.94 -2.27 24.78
CA VAL A 49 -3.31 -1.82 24.50
C VAL A 49 -3.42 -1.46 23.04
N TYR A 50 -4.56 -1.80 22.46
CA TYR A 50 -4.95 -1.39 21.11
C TYR A 50 -6.47 -1.23 21.04
N ALA A 51 -6.93 -0.45 20.07
CA ALA A 51 -8.33 -0.32 19.73
C ALA A 51 -8.65 -1.14 18.47
N ARG A 52 -9.82 -1.75 18.46
CA ARG A 52 -10.42 -2.44 17.32
C ARG A 52 -11.68 -1.69 16.91
N PHE A 53 -11.71 -1.26 15.66
CA PHE A 53 -12.84 -0.56 15.07
C PHE A 53 -13.53 -1.48 14.09
N ARG A 54 -14.86 -1.48 14.09
CA ARG A 54 -15.67 -2.27 13.19
C ARG A 54 -16.84 -1.46 12.67
N VAL A 55 -16.97 -1.38 11.34
CA VAL A 55 -18.14 -0.84 10.63
C VAL A 55 -18.59 -1.94 9.68
N GLY A 56 -19.67 -2.62 10.06
CA GLY A 56 -20.16 -3.81 9.35
C GLY A 56 -19.11 -4.93 9.26
N ASP A 57 -18.72 -5.22 8.02
CA ASP A 57 -17.69 -6.20 7.64
C ASP A 57 -16.26 -5.63 7.68
N GLN A 58 -16.09 -4.30 7.67
CA GLN A 58 -14.79 -3.66 7.74
C GLN A 58 -14.28 -3.69 9.18
N ARG A 59 -13.10 -4.27 9.40
CA ARG A 59 -12.47 -4.40 10.73
C ARG A 59 -11.05 -3.86 10.65
N VAL A 60 -10.70 -2.99 11.58
CA VAL A 60 -9.37 -2.40 11.66
C VAL A 60 -8.86 -2.47 13.09
N ARG A 61 -7.56 -2.74 13.23
CA ARG A 61 -6.87 -2.81 14.52
C ARG A 61 -5.76 -1.78 14.55
N SER A 62 -5.69 -0.98 15.63
CA SER A 62 -4.61 -0.01 15.83
C SER A 62 -3.29 -0.69 16.20
N LYS A 63 -2.19 0.08 16.22
CA LYS A 63 -0.93 -0.42 16.76
C LYS A 63 -1.06 -0.77 18.24
N ASN A 64 -0.26 -1.76 18.63
CA ASN A 64 -0.10 -2.17 20.03
C ASN A 64 0.82 -1.16 20.73
N LEU A 65 0.32 -0.48 21.75
CA LEU A 65 1.11 0.42 22.59
C LEU A 65 1.24 -0.14 24.00
N CYS A 66 2.40 0.02 24.62
CA CYS A 66 2.56 -0.36 26.02
C CYS A 66 1.61 0.46 26.90
N ILE A 67 1.02 -0.22 27.90
CA ILE A 67 0.13 0.39 28.88
C ILE A 67 0.87 1.52 29.62
N LYS A 68 0.32 2.72 29.56
CA LYS A 68 0.77 3.96 30.25
C LYS A 68 -0.49 4.75 30.63
N ALA A 69 -0.42 5.75 31.53
CA ALA A 69 -1.57 6.59 31.86
C ALA A 69 -2.22 7.26 30.64
N ASN A 70 -1.39 7.76 29.72
CA ASN A 70 -1.85 8.51 28.56
C ASN A 70 -1.18 8.00 27.27
N PRO A 71 -1.57 6.81 26.76
CA PRO A 71 -1.03 6.29 25.51
C PRO A 71 -1.59 7.10 24.34
N GLN A 72 -0.74 7.47 23.39
CA GLN A 72 -1.14 8.24 22.21
C GLN A 72 -0.92 7.40 20.95
N TRP A 73 -2.00 7.03 20.27
CA TRP A 73 -1.95 6.31 19.00
C TRP A 73 -1.73 7.27 17.85
N ARG A 74 -2.58 8.31 17.75
CA ARG A 74 -2.58 9.28 16.64
C ARG A 74 -2.64 8.58 15.29
N GLU A 75 -3.58 7.67 15.14
CA GLU A 75 -3.80 6.88 13.93
C GLU A 75 -5.09 7.32 13.24
N SER A 76 -5.13 7.30 11.91
CA SER A 76 -6.32 7.59 11.11
C SER A 76 -6.71 6.36 10.33
N PHE A 77 -7.99 6.00 10.39
CA PHE A 77 -8.57 4.89 9.67
C PHE A 77 -9.77 5.39 8.89
N ASP A 78 -9.88 4.98 7.63
CA ASP A 78 -11.05 5.27 6.83
C ASP A 78 -12.01 4.07 6.84
N PHE A 79 -13.29 4.28 6.63
CA PHE A 79 -14.29 3.23 6.47
C PHE A 79 -15.24 3.63 5.35
N ASN A 80 -15.59 2.71 4.46
CA ASN A 80 -16.50 2.99 3.36
C ASN A 80 -17.96 2.99 3.85
N GLN A 81 -18.77 3.97 3.44
CA GLN A 81 -20.20 4.09 3.77
C GLN A 81 -21.08 3.53 2.64
N PHE A 82 -21.70 2.38 2.84
CA PHE A 82 -22.57 1.76 1.85
C PHE A 82 -24.01 2.32 1.87
N GLN A 83 -24.64 2.43 0.70
CA GLN A 83 -26.01 2.95 0.55
C GLN A 83 -27.06 2.10 1.29
N ASP A 84 -26.85 0.77 1.29
CA ASP A 84 -27.83 -0.21 1.78
C ASP A 84 -27.60 -0.65 3.23
N ALA A 85 -26.53 -0.16 3.88
CA ALA A 85 -26.12 -0.64 5.19
C ALA A 85 -26.09 0.51 6.21
N GLN A 86 -27.12 0.57 7.06
CA GLN A 86 -27.07 1.36 8.30
C GLN A 86 -26.22 0.60 9.32
N GLU A 87 -24.92 0.84 9.25
CA GLU A 87 -23.95 0.21 10.14
C GLU A 87 -23.45 1.22 11.17
N ASN A 88 -23.50 0.81 12.43
CA ASN A 88 -22.89 1.55 13.51
C ASN A 88 -21.38 1.28 13.56
N LEU A 89 -20.62 2.26 14.05
CA LEU A 89 -19.22 2.09 14.37
C LEU A 89 -19.09 1.48 15.76
N VAL A 90 -18.64 0.22 15.80
CA VAL A 90 -18.30 -0.48 17.04
C VAL A 90 -16.82 -0.29 17.33
N VAL A 91 -16.52 0.29 18.49
CA VAL A 91 -15.17 0.54 18.97
C VAL A 91 -14.91 -0.31 20.20
N GLU A 92 -13.89 -1.15 20.15
CA GLU A 92 -13.52 -2.07 21.23
C GLU A 92 -12.09 -1.80 21.65
N VAL A 93 -11.84 -1.58 22.94
CA VAL A 93 -10.48 -1.43 23.45
C VAL A 93 -10.06 -2.75 24.07
N CYS A 94 -8.94 -3.29 23.61
CA CYS A 94 -8.41 -4.56 24.10
C CYS A 94 -7.01 -4.37 24.67
N CYS A 95 -6.74 -5.06 25.77
CA CYS A 95 -5.41 -5.24 26.33
C CYS A 95 -4.94 -6.66 26.07
N LYS A 96 -3.78 -6.79 25.45
CA LYS A 96 -3.11 -8.07 25.23
C LYS A 96 -1.97 -8.21 26.23
N ARG A 97 -2.12 -9.15 27.15
CA ARG A 97 -1.07 -9.57 28.08
C ARG A 97 -0.51 -10.90 27.56
N GLY A 98 0.60 -10.88 26.83
CA GLY A 98 1.16 -12.07 26.17
C GLY A 98 0.31 -12.57 24.98
N ARG A 99 0.49 -13.82 24.54
CA ARG A 99 -0.19 -14.34 23.32
C ARG A 99 -1.62 -14.88 23.52
N LYS A 100 -2.03 -15.25 24.74
CA LYS A 100 -3.30 -15.98 25.01
C LYS A 100 -4.32 -15.25 25.89
N SER A 101 -3.94 -14.19 26.59
CA SER A 101 -4.88 -13.35 27.36
C SER A 101 -5.09 -12.01 26.65
N GLU A 102 -6.20 -11.93 25.94
CA GLU A 102 -6.78 -10.68 25.44
C GLU A 102 -7.97 -10.34 26.34
N GLU A 103 -7.91 -9.19 26.99
CA GLU A 103 -8.97 -8.68 27.85
C GLU A 103 -9.56 -7.43 27.20
N CYS A 104 -10.86 -7.44 26.90
CA CYS A 104 -11.57 -6.26 26.44
C CYS A 104 -11.81 -5.32 27.64
N TRP A 105 -11.45 -4.05 27.49
CA TRP A 105 -11.61 -3.00 28.50
C TRP A 105 -12.88 -2.16 28.27
N GLY A 106 -13.56 -2.33 27.14
CA GLY A 106 -14.82 -1.67 26.85
C GLY A 106 -15.22 -1.82 25.38
N VAL A 107 -16.52 -1.72 25.13
CA VAL A 107 -17.12 -1.71 23.79
C VAL A 107 -18.10 -0.54 23.71
N LEU A 108 -17.98 0.26 22.66
CA LEU A 108 -18.86 1.39 22.35
C LEU A 108 -19.49 1.20 20.98
N ASP A 109 -20.79 1.45 20.87
CA ASP A 109 -21.52 1.42 19.62
C ASP A 109 -22.00 2.84 19.26
N ILE A 110 -21.57 3.37 18.11
CA ILE A 110 -21.89 4.74 17.66
C ILE A 110 -22.74 4.68 16.39
N ASP A 111 -23.91 5.29 16.46
CA ASP A 111 -24.77 5.54 15.30
C ASP A 111 -24.15 6.61 14.38
N LEU A 112 -23.67 6.19 13.21
CA LEU A 112 -23.00 7.05 12.22
C LEU A 112 -23.98 7.91 11.40
N THR A 113 -25.28 7.63 11.44
CA THR A 113 -26.28 8.33 10.61
C THR A 113 -26.49 9.79 10.99
N ARG A 114 -26.13 10.17 12.22
CA ARG A 114 -26.34 11.51 12.78
C ARG A 114 -25.14 12.43 12.60
N LEU A 115 -24.09 11.98 11.93
CA LEU A 115 -22.87 12.74 11.76
C LEU A 115 -23.03 13.86 10.71
N PRO A 116 -22.68 15.11 11.04
CA PRO A 116 -22.66 16.18 10.05
C PRO A 116 -21.55 15.95 9.01
N VAL A 117 -21.90 16.18 7.74
CA VAL A 117 -21.00 15.99 6.60
C VAL A 117 -19.85 16.99 6.64
N ASN A 118 -18.63 16.53 6.38
CA ASN A 118 -17.36 17.28 6.39
C ASN A 118 -17.03 17.98 7.72
N GLN A 119 -17.67 17.56 8.81
CA GLN A 119 -17.42 18.10 10.14
C GLN A 119 -16.90 17.02 11.08
N ARG A 120 -15.83 17.36 11.80
CA ARG A 120 -15.20 16.46 12.77
C ARG A 120 -16.01 16.41 14.06
N GLN A 121 -16.42 15.22 14.47
CA GLN A 121 -17.12 14.99 15.73
C GLN A 121 -16.19 14.27 16.72
N LEU A 122 -16.05 14.82 17.92
CA LEU A 122 -15.25 14.22 19.00
C LEU A 122 -16.09 13.23 19.79
N TYR A 123 -15.56 12.03 19.98
CA TYR A 123 -16.14 10.98 20.82
C TYR A 123 -15.18 10.64 21.97
N THR A 124 -15.76 10.48 23.17
CA THR A 124 -15.04 10.04 24.37
C THR A 124 -15.74 8.81 24.93
N CYS A 125 -15.07 7.67 24.82
CA CYS A 125 -15.54 6.39 25.34
C CYS A 125 -15.01 6.22 26.77
N VAL A 126 -15.89 6.08 27.75
CA VAL A 126 -15.48 5.66 29.10
C VAL A 126 -15.35 4.13 29.09
N LEU A 127 -14.20 3.62 29.52
CA LEU A 127 -13.94 2.19 29.61
C LEU A 127 -14.52 1.61 30.90
N ASP A 128 -14.37 0.31 31.10
CA ASP A 128 -14.70 -0.37 32.36
C ASP A 128 -14.19 0.43 33.58
N PRO A 129 -14.89 0.36 34.73
CA PRO A 129 -14.49 1.10 35.93
C PRO A 129 -13.01 0.86 36.25
N ASN A 130 -12.26 1.94 36.44
CA ASN A 130 -10.81 2.01 36.70
C ASN A 130 -9.88 1.74 35.51
N LYS A 131 -10.37 1.64 34.27
CA LYS A 131 -9.53 1.42 33.06
C LYS A 131 -9.37 2.64 32.14
N GLY A 132 -9.92 3.80 32.53
CA GLY A 132 -9.72 5.08 31.85
C GLY A 132 -10.77 5.42 30.78
N LYS A 133 -10.39 6.26 29.83
CA LYS A 133 -11.22 6.72 28.70
C LYS A 133 -10.44 6.65 27.39
N LEU A 134 -11.13 6.45 26.28
CA LEU A 134 -10.57 6.53 24.93
C LEU A 134 -11.14 7.75 24.20
N VAL A 135 -10.28 8.52 23.55
CA VAL A 135 -10.66 9.71 22.77
C VAL A 135 -10.37 9.47 21.28
N PHE A 136 -11.38 9.68 20.44
CA PHE A 136 -11.25 9.60 18.98
C PHE A 136 -12.20 10.57 18.28
N LEU A 137 -11.89 10.90 17.03
CA LEU A 137 -12.71 11.77 16.18
C LEU A 137 -13.28 10.96 15.03
N VAL A 138 -14.50 11.29 14.60
CA VAL A 138 -15.10 10.73 13.38
C VAL A 138 -15.50 11.87 12.45
N THR A 139 -15.18 11.76 11.17
CA THR A 139 -15.55 12.73 10.12
C THR A 139 -16.17 11.98 8.96
N MET A 140 -17.31 12.46 8.46
CA MET A 140 -17.96 11.87 7.29
C MET A 140 -17.67 12.70 6.04
N THR A 141 -17.06 12.11 5.00
CA THR A 141 -16.76 12.77 3.72
C THR A 141 -17.55 12.10 2.60
N PRO A 142 -18.43 12.82 1.88
CA PRO A 142 -19.18 12.24 0.76
C PRO A 142 -18.23 12.06 -0.42
N CYS A 143 -18.30 10.93 -1.12
CA CYS A 143 -17.45 10.67 -2.28
C CYS A 143 -18.27 10.18 -3.48
N SER A 144 -17.80 10.51 -4.68
CA SER A 144 -18.34 9.93 -5.92
C SER A 144 -18.01 8.44 -5.91
N GLY A 145 -18.98 7.65 -5.47
CA GLY A 145 -18.83 6.28 -5.03
C GLY A 145 -18.22 5.28 -6.01
N ALA A 146 -17.78 4.15 -5.47
CA ALA A 146 -17.41 3.01 -6.30
C ALA A 146 -18.66 2.29 -6.79
N SER A 147 -18.82 2.18 -8.11
CA SER A 147 -20.04 1.64 -8.73
C SER A 147 -19.71 0.58 -9.78
N ILE A 148 -20.69 -0.26 -10.09
CA ILE A 148 -20.61 -1.26 -11.16
C ILE A 148 -21.79 -1.03 -12.09
N SER A 149 -21.52 -0.83 -13.38
CA SER A 149 -22.51 -0.66 -14.43
C SER A 149 -22.15 -1.52 -15.64
N ASP A 150 -23.06 -1.61 -16.61
CA ASP A 150 -22.74 -2.20 -17.90
C ASP A 150 -21.72 -1.31 -18.65
N ILE A 151 -20.92 -1.93 -19.52
CA ILE A 151 -19.90 -1.21 -20.30
C ILE A 151 -20.46 -0.11 -21.19
N GLN A 152 -21.73 -0.21 -21.59
CA GLN A 152 -22.41 0.78 -22.45
C GLN A 152 -22.98 1.96 -21.66
N SER A 153 -23.24 1.77 -20.36
CA SER A 153 -23.75 2.81 -19.45
C SER A 153 -22.65 3.37 -18.55
N ALA A 154 -21.40 3.18 -18.95
CA ALA A 154 -20.25 3.54 -18.15
C ALA A 154 -20.26 5.05 -17.86
N PRO A 155 -20.13 5.51 -16.60
CA PRO A 155 -20.41 6.90 -16.24
C PRO A 155 -19.57 7.93 -16.98
N LEU A 156 -18.35 7.59 -17.40
CA LEU A 156 -17.48 8.50 -18.14
C LEU A 156 -17.71 8.49 -19.66
N ASP A 157 -18.63 7.68 -20.17
CA ASP A 157 -18.99 7.73 -21.60
C ASP A 157 -20.09 8.78 -21.86
N ASN A 158 -20.83 9.15 -20.82
CA ASN A 158 -21.79 10.25 -20.84
C ASN A 158 -21.06 11.60 -20.78
N LEU A 159 -21.33 12.49 -21.74
CA LEU A 159 -20.64 13.79 -21.85
C LEU A 159 -20.89 14.72 -20.65
N THR A 160 -22.08 14.67 -20.06
CA THR A 160 -22.45 15.53 -18.91
C THR A 160 -21.67 15.17 -17.65
N THR A 161 -21.67 13.90 -17.28
CA THR A 161 -20.91 13.37 -16.14
C THR A 161 -19.40 13.50 -16.33
N LEU A 162 -18.90 13.37 -17.57
CA LEU A 162 -17.53 13.70 -17.94
C LEU A 162 -17.17 15.14 -17.60
N GLN A 163 -18.00 16.09 -18.06
CA GLN A 163 -17.79 17.51 -17.83
C GLN A 163 -17.84 17.85 -16.34
N GLU A 164 -18.84 17.36 -15.61
CA GLU A 164 -18.96 17.53 -14.15
C GLU A 164 -17.72 16.99 -13.42
N THR A 165 -17.26 15.80 -13.80
CA THR A 165 -16.08 15.15 -13.21
C THR A 165 -14.81 15.94 -13.55
N GLN A 166 -14.66 16.41 -14.78
CA GLN A 166 -13.51 17.20 -15.22
C GLN A 166 -13.48 18.59 -14.56
N GLU A 167 -14.64 19.22 -14.36
CA GLU A 167 -14.75 20.48 -13.61
C GLU A 167 -14.41 20.27 -12.13
N LYS A 168 -14.86 19.17 -11.53
CA LYS A 168 -14.53 18.81 -10.15
C LYS A 168 -13.02 18.68 -9.93
N TYR A 169 -12.32 17.96 -10.81
CA TYR A 169 -10.86 17.72 -10.70
C TYR A 169 -10.00 18.73 -11.46
N ARG A 170 -10.57 19.86 -11.88
CA ARG A 170 -9.84 20.94 -12.56
C ARG A 170 -8.79 21.56 -11.64
N LEU A 171 -7.70 22.07 -12.22
CA LEU A 171 -6.57 22.65 -11.47
C LEU A 171 -6.99 23.73 -10.47
N MET A 172 -7.95 24.59 -10.83
CA MET A 172 -8.41 25.71 -9.99
C MET A 172 -9.15 25.26 -8.72
N ASN A 173 -9.67 24.03 -8.68
CA ASN A 173 -10.36 23.48 -7.52
C ASN A 173 -9.38 22.77 -6.56
N CYS A 174 -8.11 23.13 -6.51
CA CYS A 174 -7.08 22.40 -5.77
C CYS A 174 -7.22 22.40 -4.23
N LEU A 175 -8.00 23.32 -3.65
CA LEU A 175 -8.11 23.49 -2.18
C LEU A 175 -9.39 22.89 -1.58
N TRP A 176 -10.33 22.43 -2.41
CA TRP A 176 -11.61 21.88 -1.96
C TRP A 176 -11.51 20.36 -1.84
N ASP A 177 -11.65 19.81 -0.64
CA ASP A 177 -11.58 18.37 -0.34
C ASP A 177 -10.27 17.66 -0.76
N LEU A 178 -9.31 17.60 0.18
CA LEU A 178 -8.00 16.97 -0.03
C LEU A 178 -8.04 15.43 0.00
N ASN A 179 -9.16 14.82 0.41
CA ASN A 179 -9.30 13.37 0.48
C ASN A 179 -9.77 12.77 -0.84
N ASP A 180 -10.42 13.57 -1.68
CA ASP A 180 -10.85 13.20 -3.03
C ASP A 180 -9.88 13.75 -4.08
N VAL A 181 -8.92 12.91 -4.48
CA VAL A 181 -7.82 13.27 -5.39
C VAL A 181 -8.21 13.07 -6.86
N GLY A 182 -9.05 12.09 -7.15
CA GLY A 182 -9.44 11.76 -8.51
C GLY A 182 -10.52 10.69 -8.64
N TYR A 183 -10.74 10.27 -9.87
CA TYR A 183 -11.74 9.32 -10.30
C TYR A 183 -11.14 8.34 -11.30
N LEU A 184 -11.35 7.05 -11.06
CA LEU A 184 -10.93 5.96 -11.92
C LEU A 184 -12.18 5.27 -12.48
N GLN A 185 -12.21 5.07 -13.80
CA GLN A 185 -13.15 4.20 -14.47
C GLN A 185 -12.38 3.06 -15.16
N ILE A 186 -12.90 1.85 -15.02
CA ILE A 186 -12.32 0.62 -15.54
C ILE A 186 -13.40 -0.06 -16.39
N LYS A 187 -13.14 -0.30 -17.67
CA LYS A 187 -13.96 -1.18 -18.49
C LYS A 187 -13.28 -2.53 -18.56
N LEU A 188 -13.77 -3.48 -17.77
CA LEU A 188 -13.26 -4.85 -17.75
C LEU A 188 -13.96 -5.66 -18.84
N ILE A 189 -13.20 -6.08 -19.85
CA ILE A 189 -13.76 -6.62 -21.09
C ILE A 189 -13.79 -8.14 -21.02
N LYS A 190 -12.63 -8.78 -20.90
CA LYS A 190 -12.51 -10.25 -20.92
C LYS A 190 -11.20 -10.75 -20.31
N ALA A 191 -11.14 -12.04 -20.03
CA ALA A 191 -9.89 -12.77 -19.86
C ALA A 191 -9.79 -13.90 -20.90
N THR A 192 -8.57 -14.35 -21.19
CA THR A 192 -8.29 -15.42 -22.15
C THR A 192 -7.33 -16.44 -21.58
N ASP A 193 -7.46 -17.69 -22.02
CA ASP A 193 -6.57 -18.81 -21.70
C ASP A 193 -6.31 -19.03 -20.20
N LEU A 194 -7.33 -18.87 -19.37
CA LEU A 194 -7.24 -19.13 -17.93
C LEU A 194 -6.82 -20.59 -17.63
N PRO A 195 -6.17 -20.86 -16.49
CA PRO A 195 -5.86 -22.23 -16.07
C PRO A 195 -7.15 -23.00 -15.78
N SER A 196 -7.24 -24.23 -16.27
CA SER A 196 -8.35 -25.14 -15.96
C SER A 196 -8.15 -25.74 -14.58
N THR A 197 -9.12 -25.56 -13.69
CA THR A 197 -9.10 -26.06 -12.31
C THR A 197 -10.03 -27.24 -12.10
N ASP A 198 -11.13 -27.34 -12.86
CA ASP A 198 -12.07 -28.44 -12.74
C ASP A 198 -11.65 -29.71 -13.48
N ILE A 199 -12.18 -30.85 -13.00
CA ILE A 199 -12.15 -32.16 -13.67
C ILE A 199 -12.71 -32.08 -15.10
N SER A 200 -13.62 -31.12 -15.35
CA SER A 200 -14.20 -30.85 -16.66
C SER A 200 -13.26 -30.12 -17.64
N GLY A 201 -12.08 -29.69 -17.18
CA GLY A 201 -11.12 -28.91 -17.96
C GLY A 201 -11.54 -27.44 -18.17
N LYS A 202 -12.51 -26.94 -17.39
CA LYS A 202 -13.00 -25.56 -17.44
C LYS A 202 -12.92 -24.92 -16.04
N SER A 203 -13.31 -23.66 -15.95
CA SER A 203 -13.42 -22.92 -14.69
C SER A 203 -14.67 -22.03 -14.73
N ASP A 204 -15.10 -21.58 -13.57
CA ASP A 204 -16.17 -20.61 -13.35
C ASP A 204 -15.57 -19.28 -12.87
N PRO A 205 -14.92 -18.50 -13.76
CA PRO A 205 -14.15 -17.33 -13.35
C PRO A 205 -14.98 -16.11 -12.97
N PHE A 206 -14.53 -15.42 -11.92
CA PHE A 206 -14.91 -14.05 -11.58
C PHE A 206 -13.66 -13.20 -11.31
N CYS A 207 -13.79 -11.87 -11.43
CA CYS A 207 -12.70 -10.94 -11.17
C CYS A 207 -13.02 -10.04 -9.97
N THR A 208 -12.04 -9.90 -9.09
CA THR A 208 -12.03 -8.94 -8.00
C THR A 208 -11.07 -7.81 -8.34
N LEU A 209 -11.50 -6.56 -8.21
CA LEU A 209 -10.70 -5.38 -8.42
C LEU A 209 -10.53 -4.65 -7.08
N GLU A 210 -9.28 -4.34 -6.73
CA GLU A 210 -8.90 -3.68 -5.48
C GLU A 210 -8.08 -2.42 -5.77
N LEU A 211 -8.48 -1.29 -5.16
CA LEU A 211 -7.72 -0.04 -5.20
C LEU A 211 -7.62 0.54 -3.78
N GLY A 212 -6.42 0.54 -3.21
CA GLY A 212 -6.23 0.90 -1.80
C GLY A 212 -7.01 -0.04 -0.88
N ASN A 213 -8.03 0.51 -0.20
CA ASN A 213 -8.98 -0.20 0.66
C ASN A 213 -10.34 -0.49 -0.01
N SER A 214 -10.48 -0.13 -1.27
CA SER A 214 -11.69 -0.29 -2.07
C SER A 214 -11.65 -1.64 -2.79
N LYS A 215 -12.74 -2.42 -2.75
CA LYS A 215 -12.83 -3.73 -3.40
C LYS A 215 -14.18 -3.91 -4.08
N LEU A 216 -14.17 -4.29 -5.36
CA LEU A 216 -15.35 -4.61 -6.16
C LEU A 216 -15.20 -5.98 -6.82
N GLN A 217 -16.30 -6.69 -7.02
CA GLN A 217 -16.33 -8.04 -7.61
C GLN A 217 -17.26 -8.06 -8.82
N THR A 218 -16.86 -8.76 -9.89
CA THR A 218 -17.73 -9.00 -11.06
C THR A 218 -18.65 -10.18 -10.83
N HIS A 219 -19.64 -10.34 -11.70
CA HIS A 219 -20.39 -11.60 -11.78
C HIS A 219 -19.48 -12.76 -12.20
N THR A 220 -19.84 -13.97 -11.77
CA THR A 220 -19.19 -15.24 -12.17
C THR A 220 -19.70 -15.68 -13.53
N ILE A 221 -18.80 -16.14 -14.42
CA ILE A 221 -19.17 -16.73 -15.71
C ILE A 221 -18.86 -18.22 -15.68
N SER A 222 -19.88 -19.06 -15.83
CA SER A 222 -19.71 -20.51 -15.70
C SER A 222 -19.06 -21.18 -16.92
N LYS A 223 -18.22 -22.17 -16.65
CA LYS A 223 -17.65 -23.17 -17.57
C LYS A 223 -16.98 -22.55 -18.77
N THR A 224 -16.03 -21.65 -18.52
CA THR A 224 -15.23 -21.02 -19.56
C THR A 224 -13.82 -20.69 -19.09
N LEU A 225 -12.83 -20.85 -19.98
CA LEU A 225 -11.47 -20.33 -19.79
C LEU A 225 -11.26 -18.95 -20.45
N ASN A 226 -12.28 -18.46 -21.15
CA ASN A 226 -12.29 -17.19 -21.86
C ASN A 226 -13.53 -16.37 -21.48
N PRO A 227 -13.65 -15.93 -20.21
CA PRO A 227 -14.80 -15.15 -19.75
C PRO A 227 -14.84 -13.76 -20.38
N GLU A 228 -16.03 -13.30 -20.77
CA GLU A 228 -16.29 -11.92 -21.19
C GLU A 228 -17.26 -11.24 -20.21
N TRP A 229 -16.74 -10.46 -19.27
CA TRP A 229 -17.58 -9.76 -18.28
C TRP A 229 -18.27 -8.52 -18.86
N ARG A 230 -17.55 -7.73 -19.68
CA ARG A 230 -18.08 -6.49 -20.28
C ARG A 230 -18.75 -5.56 -19.25
N THR A 231 -18.11 -5.40 -18.10
CA THR A 231 -18.59 -4.55 -16.99
C THR A 231 -17.73 -3.30 -16.86
N ALA A 232 -18.36 -2.15 -16.62
CA ALA A 232 -17.67 -0.94 -16.19
C ALA A 232 -17.70 -0.83 -14.66
N LEU A 233 -16.55 -0.55 -14.06
CA LEU A 233 -16.38 -0.33 -12.63
C LEU A 233 -15.77 1.05 -12.40
N THR A 234 -16.16 1.71 -11.32
CA THR A 234 -15.63 3.03 -10.95
C THR A 234 -15.07 3.00 -9.55
N PHE A 235 -14.01 3.78 -9.30
CA PHE A 235 -13.40 3.95 -7.99
C PHE A 235 -13.06 5.42 -7.74
N PRO A 236 -13.33 5.97 -6.54
CA PRO A 236 -12.70 7.21 -6.12
C PRO A 236 -11.20 6.98 -5.88
N ILE A 237 -10.36 7.90 -6.35
CA ILE A 237 -8.92 7.88 -6.14
C ILE A 237 -8.63 8.74 -4.91
N LYS A 238 -8.20 8.10 -3.82
CA LYS A 238 -7.72 8.80 -2.62
C LYS A 238 -6.23 9.16 -2.70
N ASP A 239 -5.45 8.32 -3.36
CA ASP A 239 -4.02 8.52 -3.60
C ASP A 239 -3.68 8.07 -5.04
N ILE A 240 -3.09 8.96 -5.84
CA ILE A 240 -2.72 8.63 -7.23
C ILE A 240 -1.57 7.62 -7.30
N HIS A 241 -0.84 7.44 -6.21
CA HIS A 241 0.27 6.47 -6.09
C HIS A 241 -0.23 5.06 -5.78
N ASP A 242 -1.54 4.87 -5.62
CA ASP A 242 -2.12 3.55 -5.45
C ASP A 242 -2.01 2.70 -6.73
N VAL A 243 -2.14 1.39 -6.51
CA VAL A 243 -2.01 0.37 -7.55
C VAL A 243 -3.32 -0.38 -7.63
N LEU A 244 -3.92 -0.39 -8.81
CA LEU A 244 -5.11 -1.19 -9.11
C LEU A 244 -4.69 -2.66 -9.20
N VAL A 245 -5.25 -3.50 -8.34
CA VAL A 245 -4.98 -4.94 -8.31
C VAL A 245 -6.21 -5.68 -8.81
N LEU A 246 -6.06 -6.43 -9.89
CA LEU A 246 -7.08 -7.33 -10.41
C LEU A 246 -6.69 -8.75 -10.06
N THR A 247 -7.60 -9.49 -9.42
CA THR A 247 -7.41 -10.91 -9.10
C THR A 247 -8.55 -11.71 -9.70
N VAL A 248 -8.20 -12.71 -10.51
CA VAL A 248 -9.15 -13.65 -11.12
C VAL A 248 -9.18 -14.91 -10.27
N TYR A 249 -10.39 -15.31 -9.91
CA TYR A 249 -10.66 -16.49 -9.11
C TYR A 249 -11.62 -17.42 -9.84
N HIS A 250 -11.60 -18.69 -9.46
CA HIS A 250 -12.60 -19.67 -9.78
C HIS A 250 -13.61 -19.77 -8.64
N ASP A 251 -14.89 -19.67 -8.97
CA ASP A 251 -15.97 -19.92 -8.03
C ASP A 251 -16.22 -21.44 -7.91
N ASP A 252 -15.92 -21.99 -6.74
CA ASP A 252 -16.16 -23.40 -6.38
C ASP A 252 -17.48 -23.58 -5.60
N GLY A 253 -18.37 -22.59 -5.62
CA GLY A 253 -19.65 -22.60 -4.92
C GLY A 253 -19.49 -22.45 -3.41
N ASP A 254 -19.54 -23.57 -2.68
CA ASP A 254 -19.48 -23.57 -1.20
C ASP A 254 -18.04 -23.57 -0.64
N LYS A 255 -17.03 -23.80 -1.49
CA LYS A 255 -15.62 -23.77 -1.09
C LYS A 255 -15.02 -22.37 -1.25
N ALA A 256 -13.90 -22.13 -0.57
CA ALA A 256 -13.12 -20.93 -0.81
C ALA A 256 -12.66 -20.89 -2.27
N PRO A 257 -12.79 -19.75 -2.95
CA PRO A 257 -12.55 -19.66 -4.38
C PRO A 257 -11.07 -19.87 -4.72
N ASP A 258 -10.80 -20.69 -5.74
CA ASP A 258 -9.45 -21.00 -6.19
C ASP A 258 -8.81 -19.84 -6.96
N PHE A 259 -7.54 -19.56 -6.69
CA PHE A 259 -6.81 -18.48 -7.34
C PHE A 259 -6.39 -18.87 -8.77
N LEU A 260 -6.77 -18.06 -9.76
CA LEU A 260 -6.40 -18.28 -11.16
C LEU A 260 -5.28 -17.34 -11.63
N GLY A 261 -5.23 -16.11 -11.11
CA GLY A 261 -4.16 -15.17 -11.48
C GLY A 261 -4.39 -13.75 -11.00
N LYS A 262 -3.32 -12.94 -10.99
CA LYS A 262 -3.31 -11.57 -10.48
C LYS A 262 -2.54 -10.62 -11.37
N VAL A 263 -3.00 -9.38 -11.46
CA VAL A 263 -2.35 -8.27 -12.17
C VAL A 263 -2.37 -7.03 -11.28
N ALA A 264 -1.31 -6.24 -11.32
CA ALA A 264 -1.18 -4.99 -10.59
C ALA A 264 -0.79 -3.87 -11.57
N ILE A 265 -1.57 -2.79 -11.59
CA ILE A 265 -1.44 -1.67 -12.54
C ILE A 265 -1.36 -0.37 -11.73
N PRO A 266 -0.19 0.29 -11.67
CA PRO A 266 -0.06 1.60 -11.02
C PRO A 266 -0.86 2.66 -11.79
N LEU A 267 -1.64 3.50 -11.08
CA LEU A 267 -2.52 4.47 -11.74
C LEU A 267 -1.75 5.49 -12.60
N LEU A 268 -0.55 5.88 -12.19
CA LEU A 268 0.33 6.79 -12.94
C LEU A 268 0.87 6.21 -14.27
N THR A 269 0.72 4.90 -14.49
CA THR A 269 1.14 4.23 -15.75
C THR A 269 -0.01 4.11 -16.76
N VAL A 270 -1.20 4.56 -16.39
CA VAL A 270 -2.40 4.41 -17.22
C VAL A 270 -2.41 5.42 -18.36
N SER A 271 -2.58 4.90 -19.57
CA SER A 271 -2.92 5.67 -20.76
C SER A 271 -4.44 5.67 -20.95
N ASN A 272 -5.08 6.82 -20.73
CA ASN A 272 -6.54 6.94 -20.82
C ASN A 272 -7.07 6.55 -22.21
N GLY A 273 -8.17 5.80 -22.24
CA GLY A 273 -8.87 5.36 -23.44
C GLY A 273 -8.16 4.24 -24.21
N GLN A 274 -7.00 3.77 -23.75
CA GLN A 274 -6.28 2.69 -24.40
C GLN A 274 -6.69 1.34 -23.81
N GLN A 275 -7.13 0.42 -24.68
CA GLN A 275 -7.32 -0.97 -24.30
C GLN A 275 -5.96 -1.65 -24.11
N ILE A 276 -5.76 -2.24 -22.93
CA ILE A 276 -4.53 -2.93 -22.56
C ILE A 276 -4.84 -4.41 -22.26
N THR A 277 -3.91 -5.28 -22.64
CA THR A 277 -3.94 -6.71 -22.30
C THR A 277 -2.73 -7.03 -21.41
N ARG A 278 -2.97 -7.63 -20.26
CA ARG A 278 -1.95 -7.97 -19.27
C ARG A 278 -1.91 -9.47 -19.02
N MET A 279 -0.72 -10.05 -18.96
CA MET A 279 -0.56 -11.44 -18.53
C MET A 279 -0.83 -11.56 -17.04
N LEU A 280 -1.52 -12.63 -16.65
CA LEU A 280 -1.75 -12.94 -15.24
C LEU A 280 -0.43 -13.40 -14.59
N LYS A 281 -0.25 -13.07 -13.31
CA LYS A 281 0.86 -13.52 -12.47
C LYS A 281 0.34 -14.32 -11.28
N ASN A 282 1.26 -14.97 -10.57
CA ASN A 282 0.96 -15.65 -9.31
C ASN A 282 0.55 -14.65 -8.20
N ASN A 283 0.13 -15.15 -7.04
CA ASN A 283 -0.37 -14.29 -5.94
C ASN A 283 0.66 -13.25 -5.46
N ASN A 284 1.96 -13.59 -5.53
CA ASN A 284 3.07 -12.71 -5.15
C ASN A 284 3.54 -11.78 -6.27
N LEU A 285 2.87 -11.80 -7.43
CA LEU A 285 3.20 -11.00 -8.63
C LEU A 285 4.63 -11.22 -9.15
N SER A 286 5.26 -12.36 -8.84
CA SER A 286 6.66 -12.66 -9.16
C SER A 286 6.85 -13.46 -10.44
N ARG A 287 5.94 -14.38 -10.76
CA ARG A 287 6.00 -15.26 -11.94
C ARG A 287 4.71 -15.15 -12.75
N THR A 288 4.81 -15.19 -14.08
CA THR A 288 3.64 -15.28 -14.95
C THR A 288 2.89 -16.59 -14.73
N THR A 289 1.58 -16.51 -14.79
CA THR A 289 0.63 -17.62 -14.78
C THR A 289 -0.01 -17.69 -16.17
N LYS A 290 -0.66 -18.82 -16.47
CA LYS A 290 -1.40 -18.97 -17.72
C LYS A 290 -2.56 -17.96 -17.78
N GLY A 291 -2.76 -17.36 -18.94
CA GLY A 291 -3.90 -16.50 -19.23
C GLY A 291 -3.57 -15.00 -19.21
N SER A 292 -4.46 -14.24 -19.83
CA SER A 292 -4.36 -12.78 -19.94
C SER A 292 -5.69 -12.10 -19.66
N ILE A 293 -5.66 -10.85 -19.22
CA ILE A 293 -6.83 -10.03 -18.93
C ILE A 293 -6.78 -8.77 -19.78
N THR A 294 -7.91 -8.43 -20.40
CA THR A 294 -8.07 -7.26 -21.27
C THR A 294 -9.03 -6.26 -20.64
N LEU A 295 -8.59 -5.02 -20.53
CA LEU A 295 -9.35 -3.93 -19.92
C LEU A 295 -8.97 -2.57 -20.52
N GLU A 296 -9.81 -1.56 -20.32
CA GLU A 296 -9.55 -0.15 -20.64
C GLU A 296 -9.67 0.66 -19.34
N LEU A 297 -8.77 1.62 -19.15
CA LEU A 297 -8.69 2.43 -17.93
C LEU A 297 -8.76 3.91 -18.28
N ASN A 298 -9.54 4.67 -17.51
CA ASN A 298 -9.61 6.12 -17.58
C ASN A 298 -9.41 6.71 -16.18
N VAL A 299 -8.32 7.47 -16.02
CA VAL A 299 -7.92 8.11 -14.77
C VAL A 299 -8.05 9.63 -14.94
N LEU A 300 -8.88 10.26 -14.10
CA LEU A 300 -8.99 11.70 -13.98
C LEU A 300 -8.58 12.11 -12.58
N TYR A 301 -7.67 13.06 -12.44
CA TYR A 301 -7.23 13.51 -11.11
C TYR A 301 -6.73 14.94 -11.16
N ASN A 302 -6.72 15.59 -10.00
CA ASN A 302 -6.10 16.90 -9.85
C ASN A 302 -4.62 16.72 -9.42
N PRO A 303 -3.64 17.10 -10.25
CA PRO A 303 -2.22 16.88 -9.94
C PRO A 303 -1.73 17.70 -8.73
N ILE A 304 -2.35 18.85 -8.43
CA ILE A 304 -1.99 19.67 -7.26
C ILE A 304 -2.49 18.98 -5.99
N ARG A 305 -3.75 18.52 -5.97
CA ARG A 305 -4.29 17.75 -4.83
C ARG A 305 -3.46 16.50 -4.59
N ALA A 306 -3.14 15.77 -5.66
CA ALA A 306 -2.27 14.59 -5.60
C ALA A 306 -0.87 14.92 -5.05
N GLY A 307 -0.27 16.02 -5.51
CA GLY A 307 1.04 16.48 -5.02
C GLY A 307 1.02 16.81 -3.53
N LEU A 308 -0.01 17.51 -3.04
CA LEU A 308 -0.17 17.80 -1.61
C LEU A 308 -0.45 16.54 -0.78
N LYS A 309 -1.27 15.62 -1.29
CA LYS A 309 -1.56 14.32 -0.66
C LYS A 309 -0.28 13.48 -0.50
N THR A 310 0.71 13.66 -1.38
CA THR A 310 1.99 12.93 -1.35
C THR A 310 2.83 13.18 -0.06
N PHE A 311 2.57 14.27 0.67
CA PHE A 311 3.25 14.57 1.95
C PHE A 311 2.40 14.25 3.19
N GLN A 312 1.19 13.72 2.99
CA GLN A 312 0.31 13.27 4.07
C GLN A 312 0.54 11.78 4.35
N PRO A 313 0.25 11.27 5.57
CA PRO A 313 0.43 9.85 5.87
C PRO A 313 -0.39 8.98 4.90
N LYS A 314 0.23 7.90 4.42
CA LYS A 314 -0.42 6.92 3.54
C LYS A 314 -1.43 6.10 4.36
N GLU A 315 -2.61 5.83 3.77
CA GLU A 315 -3.62 4.97 4.40
C GLU A 315 -3.10 3.55 4.60
N THR A 316 -3.33 3.00 5.79
CA THR A 316 -3.04 1.60 6.11
C THR A 316 -4.12 0.69 5.51
N LYS A 317 -3.73 -0.46 4.97
CA LYS A 317 -4.69 -1.43 4.45
C LYS A 317 -5.46 -2.11 5.59
N PHE A 318 -6.79 -2.28 5.47
CA PHE A 318 -7.61 -2.86 6.54
C PHE A 318 -7.27 -4.32 6.87
N ALA A 319 -6.88 -5.09 5.86
CA ALA A 319 -6.46 -6.48 5.98
C ALA A 319 -4.96 -6.59 5.75
N GLU A 320 -4.16 -6.03 6.67
CA GLU A 320 -2.74 -6.34 6.72
C GLU A 320 -2.59 -7.72 7.38
N ASP A 321 -2.42 -8.76 6.57
CA ASP A 321 -2.04 -10.08 7.07
C ASP A 321 -0.75 -9.93 7.88
N ASN A 322 -0.77 -10.35 9.15
CA ASN A 322 0.42 -10.28 10.00
C ASN A 322 1.60 -10.92 9.25
N PRO A 323 2.71 -10.18 9.02
CA PRO A 323 3.81 -10.70 8.24
C PRO A 323 4.31 -11.98 8.90
N LYS A 324 4.34 -13.07 8.14
CA LYS A 324 4.92 -14.33 8.60
C LYS A 324 6.41 -14.28 8.30
N PHE A 325 7.22 -14.82 9.22
CA PHE A 325 8.66 -14.95 8.99
C PHE A 325 8.90 -15.80 7.74
N ASN A 326 9.72 -15.29 6.82
CA ASN A 326 10.10 -16.01 5.61
C ASN A 326 11.61 -15.88 5.40
N LYS A 327 12.33 -17.00 5.56
CA LYS A 327 13.79 -17.07 5.43
C LYS A 327 14.28 -16.55 4.07
N LYS A 328 13.56 -16.84 2.97
CA LYS A 328 13.93 -16.37 1.62
C LYS A 328 13.81 -14.85 1.53
N LEU A 329 12.75 -14.28 2.09
CA LEU A 329 12.52 -12.83 2.10
C LEU A 329 13.57 -12.10 2.96
N LEU A 330 13.91 -12.65 4.13
CA LEU A 330 14.98 -12.10 4.97
C LEU A 330 16.34 -12.11 4.24
N ALA A 331 16.72 -13.23 3.61
CA ALA A 331 17.98 -13.32 2.87
C ALA A 331 18.05 -12.31 1.71
N CYS A 332 16.95 -12.15 0.96
CA CYS A 332 16.85 -11.14 -0.09
C CYS A 332 17.00 -9.72 0.46
N ASN A 333 16.34 -9.40 1.58
CA ASN A 333 16.41 -8.08 2.20
C ASN A 333 17.81 -7.77 2.73
N ILE A 334 18.51 -8.75 3.32
CA ILE A 334 19.91 -8.60 3.71
C ILE A 334 20.79 -8.30 2.50
N TYR A 335 20.60 -9.01 1.38
CA TYR A 335 21.34 -8.74 0.15
C TYR A 335 21.10 -7.32 -0.39
N ARG A 336 19.85 -6.86 -0.42
CA ARG A 336 19.47 -5.50 -0.84
C ARG A 336 20.15 -4.43 0.03
N VAL A 337 20.07 -4.57 1.35
CA VAL A 337 20.73 -3.65 2.29
C VAL A 337 22.25 -3.70 2.13
N ARG A 338 22.84 -4.88 1.93
CA ARG A 338 24.28 -5.03 1.70
C ARG A 338 24.73 -4.33 0.43
N LYS A 339 23.97 -4.38 -0.67
CA LYS A 339 24.28 -3.67 -1.92
C LYS A 339 24.36 -2.16 -1.69
N ILE A 340 23.40 -1.60 -0.94
CA ILE A 340 23.37 -0.17 -0.59
C ILE A 340 24.53 0.19 0.35
N SER A 341 24.76 -0.60 1.40
CA SER A 341 25.83 -0.32 2.37
C SER A 341 27.22 -0.45 1.77
N MET A 342 27.44 -1.40 0.85
CA MET A 342 28.70 -1.53 0.12
C MET A 342 28.98 -0.32 -0.77
N ALA A 343 27.97 0.21 -1.47
CA ALA A 343 28.13 1.44 -2.24
C ALA A 343 28.58 2.61 -1.34
N ILE A 344 27.98 2.75 -0.14
CA ILE A 344 28.38 3.76 0.84
C ILE A 344 29.82 3.52 1.32
N LEU A 345 30.17 2.28 1.68
CA LEU A 345 31.52 1.95 2.15
C LEU A 345 32.58 2.23 1.08
N TYR A 346 32.33 1.93 -0.19
CA TYR A 346 33.25 2.27 -1.28
C TYR A 346 33.41 3.78 -1.43
N THR A 347 32.34 4.58 -1.30
CA THR A 347 32.46 6.05 -1.32
C THR A 347 33.25 6.59 -0.12
N LEU A 348 33.04 6.05 1.08
CA LEU A 348 33.80 6.43 2.27
C LEU A 348 35.27 6.03 2.17
N GLN A 349 35.55 4.84 1.61
CA GLN A 349 36.91 4.39 1.35
C GLN A 349 37.60 5.26 0.30
N TYR A 350 36.88 5.70 -0.74
CA TYR A 350 37.40 6.65 -1.72
C TYR A 350 37.75 7.99 -1.06
N ILE A 351 36.87 8.54 -0.22
CA ILE A 351 37.13 9.77 0.54
C ILE A 351 38.36 9.57 1.45
N LYS A 352 38.45 8.43 2.13
CA LYS A 352 39.61 8.09 2.96
C LYS A 352 40.90 8.03 2.15
N SER A 353 40.87 7.43 0.95
CA SER A 353 42.01 7.36 0.01
C SER A 353 42.47 8.77 -0.41
N CYS A 354 41.53 9.70 -0.65
CA CYS A 354 41.84 11.10 -0.89
C CYS A 354 42.53 11.78 0.31
N PHE A 355 42.10 11.50 1.55
CA PHE A 355 42.75 12.07 2.74
C PHE A 355 44.13 11.48 3.06
N HIS A 356 44.37 10.22 2.69
CA HIS A 356 45.67 9.56 2.89
C HIS A 356 46.64 9.78 1.73
N TRP A 357 46.27 10.57 0.71
CA TRP A 357 47.10 10.90 -0.44
C TRP A 357 47.60 9.68 -1.22
N GLU A 358 46.86 8.57 -1.22
CA GLU A 358 47.24 7.33 -1.93
C GLU A 358 47.41 7.58 -3.45
N ASN A 359 46.66 8.53 -3.99
CA ASN A 359 46.88 9.08 -5.33
C ASN A 359 46.94 10.61 -5.25
N THR A 360 48.12 11.17 -5.52
CA THR A 360 48.38 12.61 -5.47
C THR A 360 47.48 13.41 -6.39
N ARG A 361 47.21 12.95 -7.63
CA ARG A 361 46.35 13.70 -8.56
C ARG A 361 44.91 13.79 -8.05
N ARG A 362 44.34 12.66 -7.59
CA ARG A 362 42.98 12.61 -7.05
C ARG A 362 42.83 13.45 -5.79
N SER A 363 43.83 13.39 -4.92
CA SER A 363 43.83 14.09 -3.63
C SER A 363 43.98 15.60 -3.80
N ILE A 364 44.84 16.05 -4.73
CA ILE A 364 44.95 17.48 -5.09
C ILE A 364 43.63 17.99 -5.66
N THR A 365 43.02 17.26 -6.61
CA THR A 365 41.72 17.66 -7.18
C THR A 365 40.63 17.72 -6.12
N ALA A 366 40.53 16.70 -5.26
CA ALA A 366 39.55 16.66 -4.17
C ALA A 366 39.78 17.81 -3.17
N PHE A 367 41.04 18.13 -2.84
CA PHE A 367 41.39 19.24 -1.96
C PHE A 367 41.02 20.60 -2.56
N LEU A 368 41.32 20.83 -3.84
CA LEU A 368 40.94 22.07 -4.54
C LEU A 368 39.42 22.22 -4.61
N ILE A 369 38.68 21.14 -4.92
CA ILE A 369 37.21 21.14 -4.88
C ILE A 369 36.73 21.46 -3.47
N PHE A 370 37.30 20.84 -2.42
CA PHE A 370 36.93 21.12 -1.04
C PHE A 370 37.14 22.59 -0.66
N VAL A 371 38.32 23.16 -0.95
CA VAL A 371 38.62 24.58 -0.65
C VAL A 371 37.68 25.50 -1.41
N LEU A 372 37.48 25.27 -2.71
CA LEU A 372 36.56 26.07 -3.53
C LEU A 372 35.12 25.96 -3.03
N THR A 373 34.70 24.76 -2.67
CA THR A 373 33.36 24.48 -2.14
C THR A 373 33.18 25.24 -0.83
N VAL A 374 34.03 25.03 0.18
CA VAL A 374 33.91 25.71 1.47
C VAL A 374 33.95 27.24 1.34
N TRP A 375 34.73 27.77 0.40
CA TRP A 375 34.81 29.21 0.15
C TRP A 375 33.53 29.79 -0.49
N LEU A 376 32.87 29.03 -1.38
CA LEU A 376 31.71 29.51 -2.15
C LEU A 376 30.36 28.99 -1.63
N TRP A 377 30.35 28.08 -0.65
CA TRP A 377 29.14 27.36 -0.28
C TRP A 377 28.25 28.17 0.66
N GLU A 378 27.14 28.63 0.10
CA GLU A 378 26.00 29.14 0.86
C GLU A 378 24.95 28.04 1.09
N LEU A 379 24.10 28.20 2.11
CA LEU A 379 23.17 27.14 2.51
C LEU A 379 22.16 26.74 1.42
N PHE A 380 21.74 27.70 0.57
CA PHE A 380 20.82 27.42 -0.55
C PHE A 380 21.45 26.53 -1.64
N MET A 381 22.79 26.42 -1.67
CA MET A 381 23.51 25.62 -2.66
C MET A 381 23.33 24.12 -2.43
N LEU A 382 23.00 23.68 -1.20
CA LEU A 382 22.78 22.26 -0.91
C LEU A 382 21.53 21.71 -1.61
N PRO A 383 20.34 22.31 -1.46
CA PRO A 383 19.17 21.87 -2.23
C PRO A 383 19.34 22.08 -3.74
N LEU A 384 20.05 23.13 -4.16
CA LEU A 384 20.38 23.34 -5.58
C LEU A 384 21.27 22.23 -6.13
N PHE A 385 22.29 21.79 -5.39
CA PHE A 385 23.16 20.68 -5.78
C PHE A 385 22.37 19.38 -5.95
N LEU A 386 21.46 19.08 -5.01
CA LEU A 386 20.56 17.93 -5.13
C LEU A 386 19.64 18.05 -6.36
N LEU A 387 19.09 19.23 -6.61
CA LEU A 387 18.27 19.53 -7.79
C LEU A 387 19.06 19.30 -9.08
N LEU A 388 20.31 19.79 -9.13
CA LEU A 388 21.22 19.58 -10.25
C LEU A 388 21.57 18.10 -10.43
N LEU A 389 21.70 17.31 -9.36
CA LEU A 389 21.95 15.86 -9.46
C LEU A 389 20.75 15.14 -10.07
N ILE A 390 19.52 15.45 -9.61
CA ILE A 390 18.29 14.90 -10.18
C ILE A 390 18.14 15.34 -11.65
N GLY A 391 18.35 16.62 -11.95
CA GLY A 391 18.29 17.16 -13.30
C GLY A 391 19.37 16.60 -14.23
N TRP A 392 20.61 16.44 -13.75
CA TRP A 392 21.69 15.80 -14.48
C TRP A 392 21.31 14.38 -14.87
N ASN A 393 20.73 13.62 -13.93
CA ASN A 393 20.27 12.27 -14.21
C ASN A 393 19.13 12.25 -15.23
N TYR A 394 18.26 13.27 -15.27
CA TYR A 394 17.25 13.45 -16.32
C TYR A 394 17.87 13.60 -17.71
N PHE A 395 18.90 14.45 -17.85
CA PHE A 395 19.60 14.63 -19.13
C PHE A 395 20.43 13.41 -19.53
N HIS A 396 20.97 12.70 -18.54
CA HIS A 396 21.68 11.44 -18.73
C HIS A 396 20.77 10.21 -18.83
N ILE A 397 19.43 10.39 -18.90
CA ILE A 397 18.53 9.33 -19.38
C ILE A 397 18.90 9.05 -20.83
N THR A 398 19.91 8.20 -20.99
CA THR A 398 20.38 7.73 -22.28
C THR A 398 19.25 6.84 -22.81
N PRO A 399 18.72 7.07 -24.02
CA PRO A 399 17.83 6.12 -24.67
C PRO A 399 18.70 4.96 -25.18
N GLY A 400 19.20 4.16 -24.25
CA GLY A 400 20.21 3.14 -24.52
C GLY A 400 20.11 2.02 -23.50
N MET A 401 19.64 0.88 -24.01
CA MET A 401 19.69 -0.47 -23.44
C MET A 401 20.50 -0.69 -22.15
N ALA A 402 19.91 -1.53 -21.29
CA ALA A 402 20.60 -2.49 -20.42
C ALA A 402 21.34 -1.93 -19.19
N SER A 403 20.56 -1.58 -18.16
CA SER A 403 20.93 -1.90 -16.77
C SER A 403 19.88 -2.76 -16.06
N TYR A 404 18.68 -2.91 -16.65
CA TYR A 404 17.61 -3.76 -16.11
C TYR A 404 17.87 -5.27 -16.22
N SER A 405 18.69 -5.70 -17.18
CA SER A 405 18.94 -7.13 -17.44
C SER A 405 19.94 -7.77 -16.48
N GLN A 406 20.92 -7.01 -15.96
CA GLN A 406 21.97 -7.56 -15.09
C GLN A 406 21.52 -7.78 -13.63
N ASP A 407 20.53 -7.02 -13.15
CA ASP A 407 19.94 -7.22 -11.82
C ASP A 407 18.87 -8.34 -11.82
N LEU A 408 18.36 -8.75 -13.01
CA LEU A 408 17.43 -9.88 -13.14
C LEU A 408 18.14 -11.24 -12.97
N GLU A 409 19.38 -11.36 -13.46
CA GLU A 409 20.20 -12.59 -13.34
C GLU A 409 20.76 -12.82 -11.93
N ASN A 410 21.03 -11.75 -11.17
CA ASN A 410 21.54 -11.90 -9.80
C ASN A 410 20.46 -12.30 -8.78
N MET A 411 19.18 -12.26 -9.15
CA MET A 411 18.08 -12.71 -8.28
C MET A 411 17.62 -14.15 -8.57
N SER A 412 18.05 -14.75 -9.69
CA SER A 412 17.71 -16.13 -10.05
C SER A 412 18.71 -17.19 -9.53
N VAL A 413 19.78 -16.81 -8.82
CA VAL A 413 20.71 -17.78 -8.20
C VAL A 413 20.25 -18.12 -6.78
N ALA A 414 19.16 -18.88 -6.69
CA ALA A 414 18.83 -19.69 -5.54
C ALA A 414 17.91 -20.84 -6.00
N GLU A 415 18.39 -21.60 -6.99
CA GLU A 415 17.89 -22.95 -7.23
C GLU A 415 18.42 -23.87 -6.13
N ASP A 416 17.45 -24.57 -5.54
CA ASP A 416 17.52 -25.95 -5.04
C ASP A 416 18.59 -26.32 -4.01
N GLU A 417 18.20 -26.21 -2.74
CA GLU A 417 18.49 -27.27 -1.76
C GLU A 417 17.19 -27.58 -1.02
N ASP A 418 16.53 -28.65 -1.47
CA ASP A 418 15.64 -29.46 -0.63
C ASP A 418 16.49 -30.02 0.52
N GLU A 419 16.25 -29.59 1.75
CA GLU A 419 16.65 -30.37 2.92
C GLU A 419 15.61 -30.23 4.04
N ASP A 420 14.77 -31.27 4.07
CA ASP A 420 13.99 -31.89 5.13
C ASP A 420 13.79 -31.17 6.48
N GLU A 421 12.50 -31.03 6.79
CA GLU A 421 11.95 -30.82 8.11
C GLU A 421 12.46 -31.89 9.12
N LYS A 422 13.09 -31.42 10.20
CA LYS A 422 12.95 -32.07 11.51
C LYS A 422 12.58 -31.05 12.57
N GLU A 423 11.27 -30.94 12.75
CA GLU A 423 10.67 -30.35 13.93
C GLU A 423 11.05 -31.21 15.15
N SER A 424 11.75 -30.62 16.13
CA SER A 424 11.88 -31.25 17.45
C SER A 424 11.38 -30.26 18.52
N GLU A 425 10.17 -30.53 19.00
CA GLU A 425 9.62 -29.91 20.19
C GLU A 425 10.50 -30.22 21.40
N LYS A 426 10.90 -29.18 22.14
CA LYS A 426 11.05 -29.29 23.60
C LYS A 426 10.29 -28.15 24.28
N LYS A 427 9.14 -28.54 24.84
CA LYS A 427 8.26 -27.71 25.67
C LYS A 427 9.02 -27.26 26.93
N GLY A 428 9.19 -25.94 27.04
CA GLY A 428 10.00 -25.26 28.07
C GLY A 428 10.78 -24.05 27.53
N LEU A 429 11.03 -24.02 26.21
CA LEU A 429 11.73 -22.94 25.48
C LEU A 429 10.77 -22.04 24.68
N MET A 430 9.46 -22.28 24.78
CA MET A 430 8.44 -21.71 23.90
C MET A 430 8.40 -20.17 23.98
N GLU A 431 8.54 -19.59 25.17
CA GLU A 431 8.61 -18.13 25.34
C GLU A 431 9.91 -17.53 24.79
N LYS A 432 11.05 -18.21 24.94
CA LYS A 432 12.33 -17.75 24.37
C LYS A 432 12.33 -17.85 22.84
N ILE A 433 11.77 -18.93 22.28
CA ILE A 433 11.62 -19.10 20.83
C ILE A 433 10.63 -18.09 20.26
N HIS A 434 9.56 -17.76 20.98
CA HIS A 434 8.59 -16.75 20.57
C HIS A 434 9.16 -15.33 20.63
N MET A 435 9.96 -15.00 21.64
CA MET A 435 10.71 -13.75 21.66
C MET A 435 11.70 -13.67 20.49
N ILE A 436 12.41 -14.77 20.19
CA ILE A 436 13.29 -14.83 19.01
C ILE A 436 12.50 -14.64 17.72
N GLN A 437 11.33 -15.27 17.56
CA GLN A 437 10.47 -15.09 16.39
C GLN A 437 10.02 -13.64 16.21
N GLU A 438 9.63 -12.95 17.30
CA GLU A 438 9.21 -11.55 17.26
C GLU A 438 10.40 -10.62 16.96
N ILE A 439 11.57 -10.88 17.54
CA ILE A 439 12.81 -10.14 17.24
C ILE A 439 13.17 -10.33 15.77
N VAL A 440 13.18 -11.57 15.27
CA VAL A 440 13.51 -11.88 13.88
C VAL A 440 12.51 -11.25 12.92
N LEU A 441 11.21 -11.27 13.24
CA LEU A 441 10.19 -10.60 12.43
C LEU A 441 10.39 -9.07 12.41
N THR A 442 10.70 -8.49 13.57
CA THR A 442 11.00 -7.06 13.69
C THR A 442 12.24 -6.71 12.86
N VAL A 443 13.30 -7.51 12.95
CA VAL A 443 14.51 -7.34 12.13
C VAL A 443 14.19 -7.48 10.65
N GLN A 444 13.41 -8.48 10.24
CA GLN A 444 12.97 -8.67 8.85
C GLN A 444 12.24 -7.42 8.33
N ASN A 445 11.29 -6.88 9.10
CA ASN A 445 10.51 -5.71 8.72
C ASN A 445 11.38 -4.44 8.67
N THR A 446 12.25 -4.21 9.66
CA THR A 446 13.16 -3.05 9.66
C THR A 446 14.16 -3.09 8.50
N LEU A 447 14.71 -4.26 8.18
CA LEU A 447 15.58 -4.42 7.01
C LEU A 447 14.82 -4.17 5.71
N ASP A 448 13.57 -4.61 5.62
CA ASP A 448 12.72 -4.33 4.47
C ASP A 448 12.44 -2.83 4.32
N GLU A 449 12.10 -2.15 5.41
CA GLU A 449 11.88 -0.70 5.43
C GLU A 449 13.14 0.06 4.99
N VAL A 450 14.32 -0.29 5.52
CA VAL A 450 15.59 0.33 5.15
C VAL A 450 15.94 0.08 3.69
N ALA A 451 15.79 -1.16 3.21
CA ALA A 451 16.01 -1.50 1.81
C ALA A 451 15.07 -0.71 0.89
N CYS A 452 13.78 -0.65 1.24
CA CYS A 452 12.80 0.10 0.48
C CYS A 452 13.11 1.60 0.47
N ILE A 453 13.43 2.22 1.61
CA ILE A 453 13.79 3.64 1.65
C ILE A 453 15.00 3.94 0.76
N GLY A 454 16.06 3.13 0.83
CA GLY A 454 17.25 3.33 0.00
C GLY A 454 16.98 3.18 -1.50
N GLU A 455 16.18 2.18 -1.88
CA GLU A 455 15.75 1.99 -3.27
C GLU A 455 14.81 3.10 -3.75
N SER A 456 13.87 3.56 -2.91
CA SER A 456 12.96 4.66 -3.18
C SER A 456 13.73 5.98 -3.40
N VAL A 457 14.76 6.26 -2.61
CA VAL A 457 15.66 7.41 -2.84
C VAL A 457 16.32 7.26 -4.22
N LYS A 458 16.99 6.13 -4.49
CA LYS A 458 17.63 5.87 -5.78
C LYS A 458 16.65 6.04 -6.96
N ASN A 459 15.45 5.49 -6.83
CA ASN A 459 14.41 5.54 -7.86
C ASN A 459 13.85 6.95 -8.09
N THR A 460 13.84 7.80 -7.05
CA THR A 460 13.52 9.23 -7.16
C THR A 460 14.56 9.97 -8.00
N PHE A 461 15.86 9.72 -7.74
CA PHE A 461 16.95 10.31 -8.53
C PHE A 461 16.98 9.81 -9.97
N ASN A 462 16.63 8.55 -10.20
CA ASN A 462 16.61 7.91 -11.52
C ASN A 462 15.33 8.16 -12.34
N TRP A 463 14.44 9.07 -11.92
CA TRP A 463 13.19 9.36 -12.64
C TRP A 463 12.31 8.14 -12.90
N SER A 464 12.32 7.16 -11.99
CA SER A 464 11.53 5.93 -12.15
C SER A 464 10.02 6.20 -12.18
N VAL A 465 9.57 7.23 -11.43
CA VAL A 465 8.20 7.75 -11.49
C VAL A 465 8.28 9.26 -11.74
N PRO A 466 8.07 9.72 -13.00
CA PRO A 466 8.29 11.12 -13.36
C PRO A 466 7.54 12.13 -12.49
N PHE A 467 6.30 11.81 -12.08
CA PHE A 467 5.51 12.68 -11.20
C PHE A 467 6.20 12.96 -9.87
N LEU A 468 6.72 11.92 -9.20
CA LEU A 468 7.36 12.05 -7.88
C LEU A 468 8.72 12.76 -8.00
N SER A 469 9.52 12.43 -9.01
CA SER A 469 10.80 13.11 -9.26
C SER A 469 10.60 14.58 -9.59
N PHE A 470 9.58 14.92 -10.38
CA PHE A 470 9.22 16.31 -10.65
C PHE A 470 8.77 17.04 -9.37
N LEU A 471 7.95 16.41 -8.54
CA LEU A 471 7.53 16.97 -7.26
C LEU A 471 8.72 17.21 -6.33
N ALA A 472 9.68 16.28 -6.28
CA ALA A 472 10.93 16.46 -5.54
C ALA A 472 11.74 17.65 -6.08
N CYS A 473 11.86 17.79 -7.40
CA CYS A 473 12.49 18.95 -8.04
C CYS A 473 11.78 20.26 -7.68
N LEU A 474 10.45 20.29 -7.71
CA LEU A 474 9.65 21.46 -7.35
C LEU A 474 9.89 21.87 -5.89
N VAL A 475 9.86 20.91 -4.96
CA VAL A 475 10.12 21.17 -3.54
C VAL A 475 11.55 21.66 -3.33
N LEU A 476 12.55 21.02 -3.94
CA LEU A 476 13.95 21.46 -3.86
C LEU A 476 14.16 22.85 -4.45
N PHE A 477 13.46 23.19 -5.53
CA PHE A 477 13.48 24.53 -6.12
C PHE A 477 12.88 25.57 -5.16
N LEU A 478 11.70 25.30 -4.58
CA LEU A 478 11.06 26.19 -3.61
C LEU A 478 11.92 26.37 -2.35
N VAL A 479 12.55 25.30 -1.85
CA VAL A 479 13.47 25.38 -0.71
C VAL A 479 14.72 26.18 -1.07
N THR A 480 15.29 25.99 -2.27
CA THR A 480 16.41 26.80 -2.77
C THR A 480 16.04 28.28 -2.80
N ALA A 481 14.89 28.62 -3.40
CA ALA A 481 14.40 29.99 -3.48
C ALA A 481 14.16 30.59 -2.10
N ALA A 482 13.55 29.84 -1.18
CA ALA A 482 13.33 30.28 0.20
C ALA A 482 14.63 30.56 0.93
N LEU A 483 15.63 29.66 0.84
CA LEU A 483 16.95 29.85 1.47
C LEU A 483 17.76 30.99 0.83
N TYR A 484 17.51 31.32 -0.43
CA TYR A 484 18.16 32.44 -1.13
C TYR A 484 17.59 33.80 -0.71
N TYR A 485 16.26 33.93 -0.68
CA TYR A 485 15.60 35.21 -0.35
C TYR A 485 15.43 35.45 1.15
N ILE A 486 15.29 34.39 1.94
CA ILE A 486 14.95 34.47 3.36
C ILE A 486 16.15 34.00 4.19
N PRO A 487 16.74 34.87 5.04
CA PRO A 487 17.78 34.45 5.96
C PRO A 487 17.34 33.29 6.85
N LEU A 488 18.24 32.31 7.04
CA LEU A 488 17.97 31.06 7.79
C LEU A 488 17.27 31.30 9.14
N ARG A 489 17.65 32.35 9.86
CA ARG A 489 17.07 32.71 11.17
C ARG A 489 15.54 32.85 11.13
N TYR A 490 14.97 33.41 10.06
CA TYR A 490 13.52 33.58 9.95
C TYR A 490 12.82 32.27 9.59
N ILE A 491 13.46 31.43 8.78
CA ILE A 491 12.95 30.08 8.46
C ILE A 491 12.93 29.22 9.74
N VAL A 492 14.02 29.23 10.51
CA VAL A 492 14.12 28.51 11.79
C VAL A 492 13.13 29.07 12.81
N LEU A 493 12.97 30.39 12.88
CA LEU A 493 11.98 31.02 13.76
C LEU A 493 10.55 30.63 13.37
N ALA A 494 10.19 30.74 12.09
CA ALA A 494 8.87 30.36 11.58
C ALA A 494 8.58 28.86 11.79
N TRP A 495 9.59 28.01 11.52
CA TRP A 495 9.50 26.58 11.78
C TRP A 495 9.34 26.29 13.27
N GLY A 496 10.12 26.96 14.14
CA GLY A 496 10.03 26.84 15.59
C GLY A 496 8.66 27.26 16.10
N VAL A 497 8.19 28.46 15.72
CA VAL A 497 6.84 28.95 16.06
C VAL A 497 5.80 27.93 15.63
N ASN A 498 5.79 27.49 14.36
CA ASN A 498 4.85 26.49 13.89
C ASN A 498 4.96 25.18 14.67
N LYS A 499 6.16 24.70 15.00
CA LYS A 499 6.34 23.44 15.75
C LYS A 499 5.80 23.56 17.18
N PHE A 500 6.01 24.69 17.85
CA PHE A 500 5.50 24.95 19.19
C PHE A 500 3.99 25.27 19.20
N THR A 501 3.45 25.89 18.15
CA THR A 501 2.03 26.27 18.06
C THR A 501 1.14 25.23 17.40
N LYS A 502 1.68 24.30 16.59
CA LYS A 502 0.89 23.27 15.87
C LYS A 502 0.06 22.42 16.83
N LYS A 503 0.63 22.03 17.98
CA LYS A 503 -0.10 21.27 19.02
C LYS A 503 -1.07 22.13 19.83
N LEU A 504 -0.88 23.45 19.86
CA LEU A 504 -1.81 24.38 20.50
C LEU A 504 -3.06 24.59 19.64
N PHE A 505 -2.89 24.77 18.32
CA PHE A 505 -4.02 25.01 17.41
C PHE A 505 -4.73 23.74 16.94
N ASN A 506 -4.03 22.60 16.87
CA ASN A 506 -4.63 21.33 16.50
C ASN A 506 -4.12 20.22 17.44
N PRO A 507 -4.76 20.02 18.61
CA PRO A 507 -4.31 19.04 19.60
C PRO A 507 -4.33 17.60 19.08
N TYR A 508 -5.12 17.34 18.02
CA TYR A 508 -5.34 16.02 17.43
C TYR A 508 -4.55 15.79 16.13
N ALA A 509 -3.55 16.62 15.83
CA ALA A 509 -2.72 16.43 14.66
C ALA A 509 -1.87 15.15 14.80
N ILE A 510 -1.94 14.30 13.78
CA ILE A 510 -1.09 13.12 13.63
C ILE A 510 0.33 13.60 13.35
N ASP A 511 1.29 13.12 14.15
CA ASP A 511 2.70 13.39 13.90
C ASP A 511 3.14 12.53 12.71
N ASN A 512 3.57 13.17 11.62
CA ASN A 512 4.03 12.50 10.42
C ASN A 512 5.40 13.04 9.98
N ASN A 513 6.13 12.24 9.20
CA ASN A 513 7.38 12.66 8.59
C ASN A 513 7.16 12.76 7.08
N GLU A 514 7.02 14.00 6.60
CA GLU A 514 6.67 14.32 5.21
C GLU A 514 7.65 13.70 4.21
N ILE A 515 8.95 13.64 4.54
CA ILE A 515 9.97 13.02 3.68
C ILE A 515 9.76 11.50 3.60
N LEU A 516 9.48 10.86 4.73
CA LEU A 516 9.22 9.43 4.77
C LEU A 516 7.91 9.08 4.05
N ASP A 517 6.87 9.90 4.22
CA ASP A 517 5.59 9.74 3.54
C ASP A 517 5.73 9.88 2.01
N PHE A 518 6.58 10.80 1.55
CA PHE A 518 6.96 10.91 0.14
C PHE A 518 7.70 9.65 -0.33
N LEU A 519 8.74 9.22 0.40
CA LEU A 519 9.57 8.08 -0.01
C LEU A 519 8.78 6.76 -0.03
N LYS A 520 7.85 6.55 0.89
CA LYS A 520 6.96 5.37 0.93
C LYS A 520 6.03 5.27 -0.29
N ARG A 521 5.83 6.34 -1.05
CA ARG A 521 5.05 6.35 -2.30
C ARG A 521 5.89 6.06 -3.53
N VAL A 522 7.21 6.24 -3.46
CA VAL A 522 8.11 5.87 -4.53
C VAL A 522 8.29 4.36 -4.52
N PRO A 523 8.02 3.64 -5.63
CA PRO A 523 8.07 2.19 -5.63
C PRO A 523 9.51 1.67 -5.45
N SER A 524 9.64 0.63 -4.63
CA SER A 524 10.89 -0.12 -4.47
C SER A 524 11.21 -0.94 -5.73
N ASP A 525 12.44 -1.47 -5.84
CA ASP A 525 12.82 -2.25 -7.02
C ASP A 525 11.98 -3.53 -7.14
N VAL A 526 11.65 -4.14 -6.00
CA VAL A 526 10.76 -5.31 -5.93
C VAL A 526 9.38 -4.97 -6.47
N GLN A 527 8.80 -3.84 -6.05
CA GLN A 527 7.48 -3.39 -6.52
C GLN A 527 7.51 -3.08 -8.02
N LYS A 528 8.58 -2.46 -8.52
CA LYS A 528 8.74 -2.21 -9.96
C LYS A 528 8.74 -3.49 -10.79
N VAL A 529 9.36 -4.57 -10.30
CA VAL A 529 9.32 -5.89 -10.96
C VAL A 529 7.92 -6.52 -10.87
N GLN A 530 7.22 -6.37 -9.75
CA GLN A 530 5.85 -6.86 -9.60
C GLN A 530 4.89 -6.17 -10.58
N TYR A 531 5.08 -4.88 -10.83
CA TYR A 531 4.25 -4.08 -11.74
C TYR A 531 4.71 -4.11 -13.20
N SER A 532 5.90 -4.68 -13.48
CA SER A 532 6.45 -4.69 -14.83
C SER A 532 5.60 -5.56 -15.77
N GLU A 533 5.48 -5.08 -17.01
CA GLU A 533 4.88 -5.83 -18.09
C GLU A 533 5.88 -6.88 -18.57
N LEU A 534 5.61 -8.16 -18.26
CA LEU A 534 6.31 -9.26 -18.89
C LEU A 534 5.68 -9.46 -20.26
N ARG A 535 6.35 -8.98 -21.31
CA ARG A 535 5.96 -9.23 -22.69
C ARG A 535 6.11 -10.73 -22.94
N ALA A 536 5.05 -11.40 -23.40
CA ALA A 536 5.12 -12.77 -23.86
C ALA A 536 6.23 -12.88 -24.90
N GLU A 537 7.18 -13.81 -24.70
CA GLU A 537 8.06 -14.24 -25.77
C GLU A 537 7.17 -14.67 -26.94
N LEU A 538 7.14 -13.88 -28.02
CA LEU A 538 6.56 -14.33 -29.27
C LEU A 538 7.27 -15.64 -29.63
N GLY A 539 6.48 -16.70 -29.81
CA GLY A 539 6.96 -18.05 -29.93
C GLY A 539 8.13 -18.21 -30.90
N ASN A 540 9.24 -18.74 -30.38
CA ASN A 540 10.21 -19.47 -31.17
C ASN A 540 9.57 -20.81 -31.61
N GLN A 541 8.63 -20.75 -32.56
CA GLN A 541 8.35 -21.87 -33.45
C GLN A 541 9.06 -21.57 -34.77
N GLY A 542 10.12 -22.30 -35.08
CA GLY A 542 10.74 -22.18 -36.40
C GLY A 542 12.18 -22.65 -36.60
N LEU A 543 12.77 -23.54 -35.78
CA LEU A 543 13.92 -24.32 -36.26
C LEU A 543 13.93 -25.70 -35.61
N ALA A 544 13.11 -26.57 -36.22
CA ALA A 544 13.16 -28.00 -35.99
C ALA A 544 14.58 -28.54 -36.19
N LYS A 545 14.99 -29.35 -35.21
CA LYS A 545 16.14 -30.27 -35.24
C LYS A 545 16.35 -30.87 -36.63
N LYS A 546 17.36 -30.40 -37.37
CA LYS A 546 17.97 -31.19 -38.43
C LYS A 546 18.97 -32.15 -37.77
N LYS A 547 18.49 -33.35 -37.42
CA LYS A 547 19.36 -34.52 -37.19
C LYS A 547 20.22 -34.67 -38.45
N ARG A 548 21.53 -34.42 -38.35
CA ARG A 548 22.49 -34.89 -39.35
C ARG A 548 22.69 -36.38 -39.11
N LEU A 549 22.21 -37.20 -40.04
CA LEU A 549 22.80 -38.49 -40.34
C LEU A 549 24.19 -38.24 -40.91
N ARG A 550 25.23 -38.65 -40.17
CA ARG A 550 26.43 -39.32 -40.68
C ARG A 550 26.98 -40.19 -39.57
#